data_AF-A0A821NYL7-F1
#
_entry.id   AF-A0A821NYL7-F1
#
_cell.length_a   1.000
_cell.length_b   1.000
_cell.length_c   1.000
_cell.angle_alpha   90.00
_cell.angle_beta   90.00
_cell.angle_gamma   90.00
#
_symmetry.space_group_name_H-M   'P 1'
#
loop_
_entity.id
_entity.type
_entity.pdbx_description
1 polymer ?
#
loop_
_entity_poly.entity_id
_entity_poly.type
_entity_poly.pdbx_seq_one_letter_code
_entity_poly.pdbx_strand_id
1 'polypeptide(L)'
;IISFRVGSGTMATLVLALNLANLFQSSYYEKYLYHIRFCWWGAEENNLLGAHHHVEEPNTTTIENTILQVLRNWFDKHDLPWDESEPILSDYVPFLFAGIPCAGTFSGTDTIKTSERRDRYGRVLGHGYDGIAGVHFDSCYHQACDTIENINPFGYETMVKSAAHVLETLARIFNLNLWLYE
;
A
#
# COMPACT_ATOMS: atom_id res chain seq x y z
N ILE A 1 12.68 -21.74 20.08
CA ILE A 1 12.01 -21.46 18.78
C ILE A 1 11.96 -19.95 18.65
N ILE A 2 12.60 -19.37 17.62
CA ILE A 2 12.50 -17.93 17.35
C ILE A 2 11.19 -17.72 16.59
N SER A 3 10.26 -16.94 17.16
CA SER A 3 9.03 -16.53 16.47
C SER A 3 9.24 -15.18 15.81
N PHE A 4 9.17 -15.12 14.49
CA PHE A 4 9.12 -13.86 13.74
C PHE A 4 7.65 -13.48 13.54
N ARG A 5 7.29 -12.27 13.96
CA ARG A 5 6.02 -11.64 13.59
C ARG A 5 6.31 -10.66 12.46
N VAL A 6 5.52 -10.74 11.40
CA VAL A 6 5.64 -9.86 10.24
C VAL A 6 4.32 -9.14 10.05
N GLY A 7 4.39 -7.83 9.80
CA GLY A 7 3.20 -7.00 9.61
C GLY A 7 2.47 -7.32 8.29
N SER A 8 1.25 -6.81 8.17
CA SER A 8 0.40 -6.98 6.98
C SER A 8 1.11 -6.52 5.70
N GLY A 9 1.72 -5.33 5.68
CA GLY A 9 2.46 -4.83 4.51
C GLY A 9 3.65 -5.72 4.11
N THR A 10 4.39 -6.28 5.07
CA THR A 10 5.48 -7.23 4.82
C THR A 10 4.97 -8.50 4.14
N MET A 11 3.86 -9.04 4.63
CA MET A 11 3.23 -10.24 4.05
C MET A 11 2.67 -9.94 2.65
N ALA A 12 2.04 -8.78 2.45
CA ALA A 12 1.53 -8.34 1.16
C ALA A 12 2.64 -8.32 0.10
N THR A 13 3.76 -7.65 0.40
CA THR A 13 4.94 -7.60 -0.49
C THR A 13 5.48 -8.99 -0.80
N LEU A 14 5.51 -9.90 0.20
CA LEU A 14 5.97 -11.27 -0.01
C LEU A 14 5.02 -12.05 -0.92
N VAL A 15 3.71 -11.94 -0.70
CA VAL A 15 2.68 -12.57 -1.54
C VAL A 15 2.80 -12.08 -2.98
N LEU A 16 3.00 -10.78 -3.20
CA LEU A 16 3.21 -10.22 -4.55
C LEU A 16 4.47 -10.79 -5.21
N ALA A 17 5.59 -10.82 -4.50
CA ALA A 17 6.85 -11.35 -5.02
C ALA A 17 6.73 -12.83 -5.42
N LEU A 18 6.09 -13.66 -4.59
CA LEU A 18 5.87 -15.08 -4.88
C LEU A 18 4.94 -15.29 -6.08
N ASN A 19 3.82 -14.56 -6.15
CA ASN A 19 2.90 -14.66 -7.29
C ASN A 19 3.57 -14.23 -8.59
N LEU A 20 4.34 -13.14 -8.56
CA LEU A 20 5.08 -12.67 -9.72
C LEU A 20 6.14 -13.70 -10.16
N ALA A 21 6.89 -14.30 -9.22
CA ALA A 21 7.85 -15.36 -9.54
C ALA A 21 7.17 -16.57 -10.20
N ASN A 22 5.97 -16.95 -9.75
CA ASN A 22 5.18 -18.02 -10.38
C ASN A 22 4.72 -17.64 -11.79
N LEU A 23 4.27 -16.39 -12.00
CA LEU A 23 3.89 -15.89 -13.33
C LEU A 23 5.07 -15.92 -14.31
N PHE A 24 6.26 -15.49 -13.86
CA PHE A 24 7.49 -15.52 -14.68
C PHE A 24 7.89 -16.93 -15.15
N GLN A 25 7.50 -17.98 -14.41
CA GLN A 25 7.74 -19.37 -14.81
C GLN A 25 6.69 -19.90 -15.80
N SER A 26 5.59 -19.20 -15.99
CA SER A 26 4.52 -19.62 -16.89
C SER A 26 4.81 -19.31 -18.36
N SER A 27 4.28 -20.12 -19.28
CA SER A 27 4.46 -19.95 -20.72
C SER A 27 3.61 -18.84 -21.36
N TYR A 28 2.62 -18.32 -20.63
CA TYR A 28 1.66 -17.31 -21.12
C TYR A 28 1.97 -15.90 -20.63
N TYR A 29 2.98 -15.76 -19.78
CA TYR A 29 3.33 -14.48 -19.20
C TYR A 29 4.12 -13.63 -20.20
N GLU A 30 3.50 -12.56 -20.66
CA GLU A 30 4.20 -11.49 -21.37
C GLU A 30 5.11 -10.75 -20.39
N LYS A 31 6.41 -10.74 -20.69
CA LYS A 31 7.42 -10.13 -19.82
C LYS A 31 7.20 -8.64 -19.66
N TYR A 32 7.31 -8.17 -18.43
CA TYR A 32 7.34 -6.75 -18.12
C TYR A 32 8.54 -6.04 -18.75
N LEU A 33 8.36 -4.74 -18.99
CA LEU A 33 9.35 -3.86 -19.60
C LEU A 33 10.44 -3.42 -18.62
N TYR A 34 10.17 -3.52 -17.32
CA TYR A 34 11.05 -3.06 -16.25
C TYR A 34 11.31 -4.13 -15.19
N HIS A 35 12.47 -4.03 -14.54
CA HIS A 35 12.78 -4.83 -13.37
C HIS A 35 11.96 -4.36 -12.16
N ILE A 36 11.40 -5.32 -11.42
CA ILE A 36 10.69 -5.06 -10.17
C ILE A 36 11.60 -5.41 -9.01
N ARG A 37 11.75 -4.49 -8.07
CA ARG A 37 12.49 -4.67 -6.82
C ARG A 37 11.50 -4.64 -5.66
N PHE A 38 11.50 -5.70 -4.86
CA PHE A 38 10.79 -5.74 -3.58
C PHE A 38 11.77 -5.41 -2.47
N CYS A 39 11.36 -4.54 -1.55
CA CYS A 39 12.18 -4.09 -0.41
C CYS A 39 11.40 -4.30 0.89
N TRP A 40 12.13 -4.66 1.95
CA TRP A 40 11.63 -4.72 3.32
C TRP A 40 12.55 -3.87 4.18
N TRP A 41 12.01 -2.79 4.75
CA TRP A 41 12.78 -1.81 5.48
C TRP A 41 12.91 -2.20 6.95
N GLY A 42 14.13 -2.11 7.47
CA GLY A 42 14.39 -2.23 8.90
C GLY A 42 14.32 -0.86 9.58
N ALA A 43 14.02 -0.85 10.88
CA ALA A 43 14.08 0.35 11.71
C ALA A 43 13.21 1.53 11.22
N GLU A 44 12.07 1.24 10.59
CA GLU A 44 11.05 2.21 10.20
C GLU A 44 10.55 3.00 11.43
N GLU A 45 10.21 2.27 12.50
CA GLU A 45 9.78 2.81 13.79
C GLU A 45 10.85 3.65 14.52
N ASN A 46 12.08 3.67 14.01
CA ASN A 46 13.16 4.50 14.54
C ASN A 46 13.44 5.70 13.62
N ASN A 47 12.39 6.29 13.05
CA ASN A 47 12.46 7.42 12.11
C ASN A 47 13.03 7.02 10.73
N LEU A 48 12.44 5.98 10.14
CA LEU A 48 12.63 5.57 8.74
C LEU A 48 14.09 5.22 8.36
N LEU A 49 14.90 4.77 9.32
CA LEU A 49 16.35 4.64 9.13
C LEU A 49 16.72 3.71 7.96
N GLY A 50 15.99 2.61 7.78
CA GLY A 50 16.24 1.67 6.69
C GLY A 50 16.02 2.30 5.32
N ALA A 51 14.88 2.99 5.13
CA ALA A 51 14.57 3.67 3.87
C ALA A 51 15.51 4.87 3.63
N HIS A 52 15.81 5.66 4.66
CA HIS A 52 16.79 6.75 4.57
C HIS A 52 18.18 6.26 4.18
N HIS A 53 18.62 5.13 4.73
CA HIS A 53 19.92 4.55 4.35
C HIS A 53 19.93 4.06 2.90
N HIS A 54 18.79 3.64 2.36
CA HIS A 54 18.70 3.15 0.99
C HIS A 54 18.68 4.26 -0.07
N VAL A 55 18.03 5.38 0.23
CA VAL A 55 17.83 6.49 -0.72
C VAL A 55 18.94 7.53 -0.51
N GLU A 56 19.88 7.61 -1.46
CA GLU A 56 20.93 8.64 -1.46
C GLU A 56 20.47 9.93 -2.16
N GLU A 57 20.75 11.06 -1.51
CA GLU A 57 20.55 12.48 -1.88
C GLU A 57 19.12 12.95 -2.28
N PRO A 58 18.57 13.98 -1.60
CA PRO A 58 17.24 14.52 -1.91
C PRO A 58 17.25 15.38 -3.19
N ASN A 59 16.22 15.22 -4.02
CA ASN A 59 15.87 16.12 -5.11
C ASN A 59 14.42 16.58 -4.92
N THR A 60 14.22 17.87 -4.71
CA THR A 60 12.99 18.43 -4.13
C THR A 60 11.92 18.77 -5.16
N THR A 61 11.78 18.01 -6.23
CA THR A 61 10.72 18.26 -7.22
C THR A 61 9.42 17.63 -6.73
N THR A 62 8.40 18.45 -6.52
CA THR A 62 7.02 17.98 -6.31
C THR A 62 6.53 17.33 -7.59
N ILE A 63 6.23 16.05 -7.54
CA ILE A 63 5.70 15.28 -8.67
C ILE A 63 4.20 15.09 -8.47
N GLU A 64 3.42 15.34 -9.53
CA GLU A 64 2.01 14.94 -9.54
C GLU A 64 1.93 13.42 -9.48
N ASN A 65 1.22 12.89 -8.48
CA ASN A 65 1.26 11.46 -8.19
C ASN A 65 0.31 10.68 -9.10
N THR A 66 0.71 10.48 -10.35
CA THR A 66 -0.04 9.71 -11.37
C THR A 66 -0.32 8.27 -10.92
N ILE A 67 0.53 7.69 -10.06
CA ILE A 67 0.34 6.35 -9.48
C ILE A 67 -0.92 6.31 -8.60
N LEU A 68 -1.22 7.37 -7.85
CA LEU A 68 -2.42 7.45 -7.02
C LEU A 68 -3.70 7.36 -7.88
N GLN A 69 -3.68 7.91 -9.09
CA GLN A 69 -4.83 7.79 -9.99
C GLN A 69 -5.06 6.35 -10.45
N VAL A 70 -4.01 5.55 -10.61
CA VAL A 70 -4.14 4.10 -10.90
C VAL A 70 -4.85 3.38 -9.75
N LEU A 71 -4.52 3.72 -8.50
CA LEU A 71 -5.21 3.19 -7.33
C LEU A 71 -6.69 3.60 -7.30
N ARG A 72 -6.99 4.89 -7.43
CA ARG A 72 -8.37 5.40 -7.44
C ARG A 72 -9.22 4.70 -8.50
N ASN A 73 -8.72 4.65 -9.73
CA ASN A 73 -9.39 3.96 -10.84
C ASN A 73 -9.63 2.47 -10.53
N TRP A 74 -8.70 1.81 -9.85
CA TRP A 74 -8.89 0.42 -9.44
C TRP A 74 -10.01 0.27 -8.42
N PHE A 75 -10.04 1.09 -7.37
CA PHE A 75 -11.12 1.03 -6.38
C PHE A 75 -12.48 1.37 -7.01
N ASP A 76 -12.54 2.41 -7.85
CA ASP A 76 -13.76 2.81 -8.57
C ASP A 76 -14.26 1.69 -9.48
N LYS A 77 -13.37 1.04 -10.25
CA LYS A 77 -13.72 -0.08 -11.14
C LYS A 77 -14.27 -1.30 -10.40
N HIS A 78 -13.91 -1.49 -9.14
CA HIS A 78 -14.35 -2.61 -8.32
C HIS A 78 -15.51 -2.25 -7.39
N ASP A 79 -16.10 -1.05 -7.55
CA ASP A 79 -17.16 -0.54 -6.70
C ASP A 79 -16.77 -0.56 -5.20
N LEU A 80 -15.51 -0.22 -4.90
CA LEU A 80 -14.98 -0.21 -3.53
C LEU A 80 -14.80 1.23 -3.02
N PRO A 81 -15.16 1.52 -1.76
CA PRO A 81 -14.97 2.85 -1.19
C PRO A 81 -13.49 3.08 -0.87
N TRP A 82 -13.05 4.33 -1.06
CA TRP A 82 -11.73 4.78 -0.67
C TRP A 82 -11.79 6.21 -0.12
N ASP A 83 -10.73 6.59 0.60
CA ASP A 83 -10.48 7.95 1.06
C ASP A 83 -9.01 8.26 0.87
N GLU A 84 -8.70 9.53 0.60
CA GLU A 84 -7.34 10.01 0.78
C GLU A 84 -6.98 9.98 2.27
N SER A 85 -5.77 9.54 2.59
CA SER A 85 -5.23 9.70 3.93
C SER A 85 -4.58 11.07 4.07
N GLU A 86 -4.58 11.60 5.29
CA GLU A 86 -3.60 12.62 5.65
C GLU A 86 -2.18 12.07 5.42
N PRO A 87 -1.19 12.92 5.12
CA PRO A 87 0.19 12.47 5.01
C PRO A 87 0.65 11.77 6.30
N ILE A 88 1.20 10.57 6.17
CA ILE A 88 1.76 9.80 7.29
C ILE A 88 3.27 9.68 7.13
N LEU A 89 3.99 9.62 8.25
CA LEU A 89 5.41 9.35 8.21
C LEU A 89 5.60 7.84 8.00
N SER A 90 6.05 7.46 6.81
CA SER A 90 6.39 6.06 6.47
C SER A 90 7.47 6.01 5.39
N ASP A 91 7.96 4.81 5.07
CA ASP A 91 9.16 4.58 4.24
C ASP A 91 9.10 5.17 2.82
N TYR A 92 7.94 5.62 2.34
CA TYR A 92 7.83 6.32 1.06
C TYR A 92 8.37 7.76 1.11
N VAL A 93 8.50 8.34 2.30
CA VAL A 93 8.90 9.74 2.50
C VAL A 93 10.31 10.04 1.98
N PRO A 94 11.36 9.23 2.27
CA PRO A 94 12.69 9.43 1.68
C PRO A 94 12.69 9.40 0.15
N PHE A 95 11.88 8.52 -0.46
CA PHE A 95 11.76 8.43 -1.92
C PHE A 95 11.11 9.68 -2.52
N LEU A 96 10.02 10.16 -1.91
CA LEU A 96 9.40 11.42 -2.33
C LEU A 96 10.38 12.60 -2.25
N PHE A 97 11.19 12.67 -1.19
CA PHE A 97 12.22 13.71 -1.06
C PHE A 97 13.38 13.56 -2.05
N ALA A 98 13.58 12.38 -2.61
CA ALA A 98 14.51 12.13 -3.71
C ALA A 98 13.89 12.37 -5.10
N GLY A 99 12.64 12.84 -5.15
CA GLY A 99 11.93 13.05 -6.41
C GLY A 99 11.53 11.73 -7.07
N ILE A 100 11.30 10.67 -6.30
CA ILE A 100 10.79 9.39 -6.81
C ILE A 100 9.28 9.32 -6.52
N PRO A 101 8.41 9.24 -7.55
CA PRO A 101 6.97 9.17 -7.36
C PRO A 101 6.58 7.93 -6.57
N CYS A 102 5.76 8.12 -5.53
CA CYS A 102 5.33 7.05 -4.63
C CYS A 102 3.83 7.14 -4.37
N ALA A 103 3.12 6.01 -4.40
CA ALA A 103 1.77 5.89 -3.87
C ALA A 103 1.61 4.54 -3.16
N GLY A 104 0.62 4.45 -2.28
CA GLY A 104 0.36 3.25 -1.50
C GLY A 104 -1.06 3.20 -1.00
N THR A 105 -1.39 2.13 -0.29
CA THR A 105 -2.68 1.97 0.38
C THR A 105 -2.48 1.88 1.88
N PHE A 106 -3.48 2.36 2.63
CA PHE A 106 -3.42 2.47 4.08
C PHE A 106 -4.81 2.26 4.68
N SER A 107 -4.91 1.44 5.73
CA SER A 107 -6.21 1.09 6.37
C SER A 107 -6.59 2.01 7.53
N GLY A 108 -5.71 2.95 7.90
CA GLY A 108 -5.85 3.77 9.09
C GLY A 108 -5.13 3.18 10.32
N THR A 109 -4.90 4.04 11.31
CA THR A 109 -4.26 3.76 12.60
C THR A 109 -5.18 4.22 13.74
N ASP A 110 -4.70 5.14 14.57
CA ASP A 110 -5.34 5.80 15.70
C ASP A 110 -6.32 6.92 15.32
N THR A 111 -6.62 7.14 14.04
CA THR A 111 -7.71 8.06 13.66
C THR A 111 -9.07 7.45 13.96
N ILE A 112 -10.00 8.23 14.51
CA ILE A 112 -11.36 7.78 14.82
C ILE A 112 -12.23 7.73 13.56
N LYS A 113 -12.90 6.60 13.33
CA LYS A 113 -13.87 6.44 12.25
C LYS A 113 -15.16 7.20 12.58
N THR A 114 -15.54 8.17 11.75
CA THR A 114 -16.79 8.94 11.92
C THR A 114 -18.02 8.12 11.53
N SER A 115 -19.20 8.51 12.03
CA SER A 115 -20.48 7.91 11.61
C SER A 115 -20.72 8.05 10.12
N GLU A 116 -20.43 9.21 9.53
CA GLU A 116 -20.55 9.45 8.09
C GLU A 116 -19.65 8.51 7.28
N ARG A 117 -18.40 8.30 7.72
CA ARG A 117 -17.47 7.39 7.03
C ARG A 117 -17.92 5.94 7.14
N ARG A 118 -18.35 5.50 8.34
CA ARG A 118 -18.97 4.18 8.53
C ARG A 118 -20.16 3.99 7.58
N ASP A 119 -21.10 4.94 7.57
CA ASP A 119 -22.33 4.83 6.78
C ASP A 119 -22.04 4.84 5.27
N ARG A 120 -21.05 5.64 4.83
CA ARG A 120 -20.61 5.64 3.43
C ARG A 120 -20.01 4.29 3.04
N TYR A 121 -19.13 3.72 3.86
CA TYR A 121 -18.53 2.40 3.56
C TYR A 121 -19.59 1.31 3.62
N GLY A 122 -20.50 1.34 4.59
CA GLY A 122 -21.60 0.39 4.71
C GLY A 122 -22.59 0.41 3.54
N ARG A 123 -22.85 1.58 2.94
CA ARG A 123 -23.67 1.68 1.73
C ARG A 123 -23.05 0.97 0.52
N VAL A 124 -21.71 0.97 0.43
CA VAL A 124 -20.99 0.38 -0.70
C VAL A 124 -20.70 -1.10 -0.46
N LEU A 125 -20.16 -1.45 0.71
CA LEU A 125 -19.71 -2.80 1.04
C LEU A 125 -20.83 -3.71 1.59
N GLY A 126 -21.95 -3.13 2.00
CA GLY A 126 -23.05 -3.84 2.65
C GLY A 126 -22.87 -4.04 4.16
N HIS A 127 -23.91 -4.53 4.81
CA HIS A 127 -23.95 -4.76 6.25
C HIS A 127 -22.86 -5.72 6.72
N GLY A 128 -22.09 -5.33 7.74
CA GLY A 128 -21.00 -6.12 8.31
C GLY A 128 -19.60 -5.68 7.90
N TYR A 129 -19.47 -4.81 6.90
CA TYR A 129 -18.20 -4.24 6.42
C TYR A 129 -18.07 -2.72 6.67
N ASP A 130 -19.09 -2.11 7.27
CA ASP A 130 -19.15 -0.70 7.62
C ASP A 130 -18.16 -0.34 8.75
N GLY A 131 -17.93 -1.29 9.65
CA GLY A 131 -17.11 -1.13 10.84
C GLY A 131 -17.83 -0.36 11.95
N ILE A 132 -17.08 0.06 12.97
CA ILE A 132 -17.65 0.71 14.15
C ILE A 132 -17.32 2.20 14.09
N ALA A 133 -18.32 3.06 14.25
CA ALA A 133 -18.12 4.50 14.38
C ALA A 133 -17.73 4.86 15.82
N GLY A 134 -16.91 5.90 15.99
CA GLY A 134 -16.47 6.38 17.30
C GLY A 134 -15.30 5.59 17.90
N VAL A 135 -14.69 4.67 17.14
CA VAL A 135 -13.47 3.94 17.53
C VAL A 135 -12.35 4.20 16.52
N HIS A 136 -11.10 3.94 16.92
CA HIS A 136 -9.93 4.01 16.05
C HIS A 136 -10.04 3.01 14.88
N PHE A 137 -9.46 3.31 13.72
CA PHE A 137 -9.37 2.35 12.61
C PHE A 137 -8.65 1.08 13.05
N ASP A 138 -7.56 1.24 13.80
CA ASP A 138 -6.86 0.18 14.51
C ASP A 138 -6.79 0.54 16.00
N SER A 139 -7.61 -0.14 16.81
CA SER A 139 -7.62 0.07 18.26
C SER A 139 -6.42 -0.57 18.98
N CYS A 140 -5.62 -1.36 18.26
CA CYS A 140 -4.41 -2.02 18.73
C CYS A 140 -3.13 -1.41 18.15
N TYR A 141 -3.21 -0.26 17.45
CA TYR A 141 -2.03 0.42 16.90
C TYR A 141 -0.97 0.64 17.99
N HIS A 142 0.27 0.17 17.73
CA HIS A 142 1.41 0.20 18.65
C HIS A 142 1.16 -0.44 20.04
N GLN A 143 0.23 -1.40 20.12
CA GLN A 143 -0.11 -2.09 21.36
C GLN A 143 0.13 -3.60 21.26
N ALA A 144 0.20 -4.27 22.41
CA ALA A 144 0.45 -5.70 22.49
C ALA A 144 -0.65 -6.58 21.84
N CYS A 145 -1.84 -6.03 21.63
CA CYS A 145 -2.93 -6.72 20.94
C CYS A 145 -2.81 -6.67 19.41
N ASP A 146 -1.83 -5.95 18.85
CA ASP A 146 -1.50 -6.02 17.42
C ASP A 146 -0.87 -7.39 17.10
N THR A 147 -1.74 -8.28 16.64
CA THR A 147 -1.50 -9.71 16.49
C THR A 147 -2.19 -10.19 15.22
N ILE A 148 -2.02 -11.47 14.84
CA ILE A 148 -2.69 -11.99 13.63
C ILE A 148 -4.21 -11.95 13.76
N GLU A 149 -4.72 -11.93 14.99
CA GLU A 149 -6.12 -11.77 15.34
C GLU A 149 -6.66 -10.34 15.08
N ASN A 150 -5.78 -9.33 14.92
CA ASN A 150 -6.14 -7.94 14.64
C ASN A 150 -6.15 -7.60 13.13
N ILE A 151 -6.29 -8.60 12.26
CA ILE A 151 -6.33 -8.40 10.81
C ILE A 151 -7.77 -8.46 10.29
N ASN A 152 -8.18 -7.46 9.51
CA ASN A 152 -9.38 -7.55 8.68
C ASN A 152 -9.04 -8.23 7.34
N PRO A 153 -9.50 -9.48 7.08
CA PRO A 153 -9.08 -10.22 5.89
C PRO A 153 -9.52 -9.56 4.57
N PHE A 154 -10.72 -8.97 4.54
CA PHE A 154 -11.24 -8.27 3.37
C PHE A 154 -10.42 -7.03 3.02
N GLY A 155 -10.09 -6.21 4.03
CA GLY A 155 -9.25 -5.03 3.86
C GLY A 155 -7.84 -5.42 3.39
N TYR A 156 -7.25 -6.43 4.01
CA TYR A 156 -5.95 -6.96 3.62
C TYR A 156 -5.92 -7.44 2.17
N GLU A 157 -6.86 -8.32 1.79
CA GLU A 157 -6.91 -8.86 0.42
C GLU A 157 -7.13 -7.77 -0.62
N THR A 158 -8.01 -6.81 -0.32
CA THR A 158 -8.28 -5.64 -1.18
C THR A 158 -7.00 -4.83 -1.42
N MET A 159 -6.21 -4.56 -0.38
CA MET A 159 -4.93 -3.83 -0.50
C MET A 159 -3.87 -4.59 -1.27
N VAL A 160 -3.77 -5.91 -1.07
CA VAL A 160 -2.85 -6.76 -1.84
C VAL A 160 -3.20 -6.73 -3.33
N LYS A 161 -4.49 -6.85 -3.66
CA LYS A 161 -4.95 -6.84 -5.06
C LYS A 161 -4.76 -5.49 -5.74
N SER A 162 -5.01 -4.38 -5.03
CA SER A 162 -4.79 -3.04 -5.59
C SER A 162 -3.30 -2.78 -5.83
N ALA A 163 -2.43 -3.20 -4.90
CA ALA A 163 -0.97 -3.12 -5.08
C ALA A 163 -0.49 -4.00 -6.25
N ALA A 164 -1.05 -5.21 -6.42
CA ALA A 164 -0.77 -6.06 -7.58
C ALA A 164 -1.13 -5.36 -8.89
N HIS A 165 -2.28 -4.70 -8.95
CA HIS A 165 -2.74 -3.99 -10.13
C HIS A 165 -1.85 -2.80 -10.49
N VAL A 166 -1.40 -2.01 -9.51
CA VAL A 166 -0.45 -0.93 -9.74
C VAL A 166 0.85 -1.47 -10.30
N LEU A 167 1.41 -2.51 -9.68
CA LEU A 167 2.64 -3.15 -10.12
C LEU A 167 2.54 -3.61 -11.58
N GLU A 168 1.48 -4.35 -11.92
CA GLU A 168 1.28 -4.83 -13.29
C GLU A 168 1.11 -3.67 -14.28
N THR A 169 0.35 -2.63 -13.90
CA THR A 169 0.10 -1.47 -14.75
C THR A 169 1.40 -0.76 -15.08
N LEU A 170 2.18 -0.37 -14.07
CA LEU A 170 3.43 0.36 -14.26
C LEU A 170 4.46 -0.46 -15.05
N ALA A 171 4.52 -1.76 -14.80
CA ALA A 171 5.50 -2.65 -15.43
C ALA A 171 5.27 -2.86 -16.94
N ARG A 172 4.11 -2.46 -17.48
CA ARG A 172 3.73 -2.57 -18.90
C ARG A 172 3.72 -1.24 -19.65
N ILE A 173 3.92 -0.10 -18.98
CA ILE A 173 3.92 1.21 -19.63
C ILE A 173 5.16 1.34 -20.53
N PHE A 174 4.99 1.62 -21.83
CA PHE A 174 6.11 1.64 -22.79
C PHE A 174 7.23 2.64 -22.43
N ASN A 175 6.87 3.81 -21.89
CA ASN A 175 7.82 4.83 -21.44
C ASN A 175 7.44 5.31 -20.03
N LEU A 176 7.77 4.49 -19.03
CA LEU A 176 7.42 4.75 -17.63
C LEU A 176 8.06 6.03 -17.09
N ASN A 177 9.28 6.39 -17.52
CA ASN A 177 9.91 7.63 -17.07
C ASN A 177 9.11 8.85 -17.55
N LEU A 178 8.78 8.91 -18.84
CA LEU A 178 7.92 9.96 -19.38
C LEU A 178 6.59 10.03 -18.63
N TRP A 179 5.93 8.89 -18.44
CA TRP A 179 4.62 8.82 -17.77
C TRP A 179 4.64 9.24 -16.29
N LEU A 180 5.78 9.09 -15.60
CA LEU A 180 5.93 9.44 -14.19
C LEU A 180 6.30 10.90 -13.96
N TYR A 181 6.93 11.56 -14.93
CA TYR A 181 7.59 12.86 -14.73
C TYR A 181 7.11 13.97 -15.69
N GLU A 182 6.30 13.67 -16.69
CA GLU A 182 5.70 14.63 -17.65
C GLU A 182 4.18 14.45 -17.74
#